data_AF-A0A0B1SHT3-F1
#
_entry.id   AF-A0A0B1SHT3-F1
#
_cell.length_a   1.000
_cell.length_b   1.000
_cell.length_c   1.000
_cell.angle_alpha   90.00
_cell.angle_beta   90.00
_cell.angle_gamma   90.00
#
_symmetry.space_group_name_H-M   'P 1'
#
loop_
_entity.id
_entity.type
_entity.pdbx_description
1 polymer ?
#
loop_
_entity_poly.entity_id
_entity_poly.type
_entity_poly.pdbx_seq_one_letter_code
_entity_poly.pdbx_strand_id
1 'polypeptide(L)'
;MHKPDAFFIYVGSSCPQKGRCASKRTVYRAVSLTPHKDFNACDISDDIALVELTQDVSSSEAMPICLPRANERLSEPTALGYGFDPDARIKRNPGLQVAKFRQYGMEGPNIFTRDPVTAICAVSERFTFGEHVLYEIF
;
A
#
# COMPACT_ATOMS: atom_id res chain seq x y z
N MET A 1 4.26 -8.66 -18.58
CA MET A 1 2.96 -8.25 -18.01
C MET A 1 2.36 -9.46 -17.29
N HIS A 2 2.11 -9.35 -15.99
CA HIS A 2 1.52 -10.45 -15.21
C HIS A 2 0.05 -10.65 -15.58
N LYS A 3 -0.44 -11.90 -15.50
CA LYS A 3 -1.86 -12.18 -15.75
C LYS A 3 -2.71 -11.67 -14.57
N PRO A 4 -3.82 -10.94 -14.80
CA PRO A 4 -4.66 -10.41 -13.73
C PRO A 4 -5.21 -11.50 -12.78
N ASP A 5 -5.58 -12.66 -13.32
CA ASP A 5 -6.16 -13.77 -12.56
C ASP A 5 -5.19 -14.43 -11.56
N ALA A 6 -3.89 -14.10 -11.63
CA ALA A 6 -2.88 -14.52 -10.66
C ALA A 6 -2.91 -13.72 -9.34
N PHE A 7 -3.66 -12.61 -9.29
CA PHE A 7 -3.76 -11.75 -8.12
C PHE A 7 -4.97 -12.14 -7.26
N PHE A 8 -4.70 -12.40 -5.98
CA PHE A 8 -5.72 -12.65 -4.97
C PHE A 8 -5.78 -11.46 -4.01
N ILE A 9 -6.94 -10.81 -3.95
CA ILE A 9 -7.19 -9.61 -3.16
C ILE A 9 -8.04 -10.00 -1.94
N TYR A 10 -7.61 -9.52 -0.77
CA TYR A 10 -8.30 -9.72 0.51
C TYR A 10 -8.64 -8.37 1.11
N VAL A 11 -9.92 -8.02 1.09
CA VAL A 11 -10.43 -6.77 1.67
C VAL A 11 -10.82 -6.98 3.13
N GLY A 12 -10.74 -5.93 3.96
CA GLY A 12 -11.13 -5.99 5.39
C GLY A 12 -10.35 -7.00 6.23
N SER A 13 -9.21 -7.49 5.75
CA SER A 13 -8.47 -8.59 6.38
C SER A 13 -7.53 -8.10 7.49
N SER A 14 -7.65 -8.69 8.68
CA SER A 14 -6.75 -8.48 9.82
C SER A 14 -5.64 -9.54 9.98
N CYS A 15 -5.48 -10.45 9.01
CA CYS A 15 -4.49 -11.54 9.09
C CYS A 15 -3.56 -11.59 7.87
N PRO A 16 -2.24 -11.65 8.10
CA PRO A 16 -1.20 -11.53 7.06
C PRO A 16 -0.97 -12.80 6.24
N GLN A 17 -1.49 -13.95 6.69
CA GLN A 17 -1.20 -15.22 6.06
C GLN A 17 -2.01 -15.41 4.79
N LYS A 18 -1.35 -15.89 3.73
CA LYS A 18 -2.03 -16.41 2.54
C LYS A 18 -2.80 -17.68 2.93
N GLY A 19 -4.10 -17.73 2.68
CA GLY A 19 -4.93 -18.91 2.94
C GLY A 19 -5.65 -18.90 4.29
N ARG A 20 -5.34 -19.87 5.18
CA ARG A 20 -6.08 -20.10 6.43
C ARG A 20 -5.93 -18.91 7.39
N CYS A 21 -7.05 -18.26 7.70
CA CYS A 21 -7.16 -17.33 8.82
C CYS A 21 -8.36 -17.75 9.69
N ALA A 22 -8.38 -17.28 10.94
CA ALA A 22 -9.43 -17.63 11.89
C ALA A 22 -10.82 -17.10 11.48
N SER A 23 -10.88 -15.97 10.77
CA SER A 23 -12.10 -15.42 10.21
C SER A 23 -12.35 -15.87 8.77
N LYS A 24 -13.62 -16.08 8.42
CA LYS A 24 -14.03 -16.29 7.03
C LYS A 24 -13.68 -15.04 6.21
N ARG A 25 -13.06 -15.25 5.06
CA ARG A 25 -12.67 -14.19 4.12
C ARG A 25 -13.21 -14.49 2.75
N THR A 26 -13.65 -13.45 2.07
CA THR A 26 -13.94 -13.50 0.66
C THR A 26 -12.64 -13.25 -0.11
N VAL A 27 -12.38 -14.10 -1.11
CA VAL A 27 -11.22 -13.95 -1.99
C VAL A 27 -11.70 -13.30 -3.28
N TYR A 28 -11.18 -12.10 -3.54
CA TYR A 28 -11.43 -11.39 -4.78
C TYR A 28 -10.30 -11.67 -5.77
N ARG A 29 -10.62 -11.73 -7.05
CA ARG A 29 -9.65 -11.88 -8.14
C ARG A 29 -9.64 -10.62 -8.99
N ALA A 30 -8.52 -10.33 -9.64
CA ALA A 30 -8.46 -9.24 -10.61
C ALA A 30 -8.93 -9.70 -11.99
N VAL A 31 -9.72 -8.85 -12.66
CA VAL A 31 -10.11 -8.96 -14.07
C VAL A 31 -9.10 -8.23 -14.93
N SER A 32 -8.69 -7.03 -14.51
CA SER A 32 -7.77 -6.18 -15.24
C SER A 32 -6.78 -5.49 -14.31
N LEU A 33 -5.61 -5.15 -14.87
CA LEU A 33 -4.54 -4.40 -14.22
C LEU A 33 -4.14 -3.29 -15.18
N THR A 34 -4.36 -2.04 -14.76
CA THR A 34 -4.10 -0.87 -15.59
C THR A 34 -3.07 0.02 -14.91
N PRO A 35 -1.76 -0.13 -15.21
CA PRO A 35 -0.74 0.79 -14.72
C PRO A 35 -0.91 2.17 -15.34
N HIS A 36 -0.39 3.21 -14.68
CA HIS A 36 -0.34 4.54 -15.26
C HIS A 36 0.41 4.51 -16.60
N LYS A 37 -0.12 5.21 -17.60
CA LYS A 37 0.44 5.23 -18.97
C LYS A 37 1.87 5.79 -19.03
N ASP A 38 2.20 6.67 -18.08
CA ASP A 38 3.49 7.36 -18.00
C ASP A 38 4.42 6.71 -16.94
N PHE A 39 4.05 5.54 -16.39
CA PHE A 39 4.88 4.82 -15.44
C PHE A 39 6.27 4.53 -16.01
N ASN A 40 7.30 4.90 -15.24
CA ASN A 40 8.68 4.65 -15.60
C ASN A 40 9.42 3.96 -14.45
N ALA A 41 9.86 2.73 -14.68
CA ALA A 41 10.54 1.93 -13.66
C ALA A 41 11.97 2.40 -13.36
N CYS A 42 12.57 3.27 -14.19
CA CYS A 42 13.94 3.74 -14.00
C CYS A 42 14.05 4.86 -12.96
N ASP A 43 13.08 5.77 -12.92
CA ASP A 43 13.00 6.89 -11.97
C ASP A 43 11.81 6.74 -11.00
N ILE A 44 11.03 5.68 -11.17
CA ILE A 44 9.87 5.32 -10.36
C ILE A 44 8.80 6.43 -10.42
N SER A 45 8.73 7.12 -11.56
CA SER A 45 7.68 8.10 -11.81
C SER A 45 6.35 7.41 -12.07
N ASP A 46 5.27 8.06 -11.62
CA ASP A 46 3.89 7.63 -11.85
C ASP A 46 3.62 6.16 -11.43
N ASP A 47 4.21 5.73 -10.31
CA ASP A 47 4.06 4.38 -9.74
C ASP A 47 2.66 4.20 -9.11
N ILE A 48 1.65 4.07 -9.98
CA ILE A 48 0.26 3.87 -9.61
C ILE A 48 -0.45 2.98 -10.62
N ALA A 49 -1.36 2.14 -10.14
CA ALA A 49 -2.13 1.23 -10.98
C ALA A 49 -3.56 1.04 -10.47
N LEU A 50 -4.49 0.78 -11.39
CA LEU A 50 -5.86 0.38 -11.08
C LEU A 50 -6.01 -1.13 -11.18
N VAL A 51 -6.68 -1.74 -10.20
CA VAL A 51 -7.02 -3.16 -10.18
C VAL A 51 -8.54 -3.30 -10.22
N GLU A 52 -9.07 -3.88 -11.29
CA GLU A 52 -10.51 -4.17 -11.39
C GLU A 52 -10.80 -5.55 -10.82
N LEU A 53 -11.75 -5.64 -9.90
CA LEU A 53 -12.13 -6.90 -9.27
C LEU A 53 -13.19 -7.65 -10.09
N THR A 54 -13.24 -8.97 -9.96
CA THR A 54 -14.24 -9.83 -10.63
C THR A 54 -15.68 -9.59 -10.15
N GLN A 55 -15.86 -8.94 -9.00
CA GLN A 55 -17.15 -8.68 -8.39
C GLN A 55 -17.03 -7.51 -7.41
N ASP A 56 -18.15 -6.84 -7.14
CA ASP A 56 -18.22 -5.76 -6.16
C ASP A 56 -17.96 -6.25 -4.73
N VAL A 57 -17.35 -5.39 -3.92
CA VAL A 57 -17.09 -5.65 -2.50
C VAL A 57 -18.32 -5.27 -1.69
N SER A 58 -18.80 -6.18 -0.84
CA SER A 58 -19.89 -5.88 0.09
C SER A 58 -19.50 -4.80 1.10
N SER A 59 -20.39 -3.84 1.36
CA SER A 59 -20.21 -2.82 2.40
C SER A 59 -20.10 -3.38 3.82
N SER A 60 -20.53 -4.64 4.02
CA SER A 60 -20.33 -5.36 5.28
C SER A 60 -18.90 -5.88 5.46
N GLU A 61 -18.11 -5.96 4.38
CA GLU A 61 -16.75 -6.49 4.39
C GLU A 61 -15.69 -5.38 4.40
N ALA A 62 -15.92 -4.30 3.65
CA ALA A 62 -15.02 -3.16 3.59
C ALA A 62 -15.75 -1.86 3.21
N MET A 63 -15.09 -0.75 3.49
CA MET A 63 -15.48 0.58 3.03
C MET A 63 -14.33 1.19 2.21
N PRO A 64 -14.63 1.90 1.11
CA PRO A 64 -13.61 2.56 0.30
C PRO A 64 -12.94 3.72 1.05
N ILE A 65 -11.72 4.05 0.66
CA ILE A 65 -11.03 5.25 1.12
C ILE A 65 -11.48 6.48 0.31
N CYS A 66 -11.39 7.67 0.90
CA CYS A 66 -11.65 8.92 0.20
C CYS A 66 -10.54 9.23 -0.80
N LEU A 67 -10.91 9.68 -2.00
CA LEU A 67 -9.95 10.24 -2.96
C LEU A 67 -9.67 11.72 -2.64
N PRO A 68 -8.41 12.16 -2.64
CA PRO A 68 -8.08 13.57 -2.47
C PRO A 68 -8.51 14.38 -3.70
N ARG A 69 -8.76 15.67 -3.50
CA ARG A 69 -8.87 16.63 -4.61
C ARG A 69 -7.49 16.88 -5.21
N ALA A 70 -7.46 17.30 -6.47
CA ALA A 70 -6.21 17.73 -7.11
C ALA A 70 -5.54 18.83 -6.28
N ASN A 71 -4.25 18.64 -5.97
CA ASN A 71 -3.43 19.53 -5.15
C ASN A 71 -3.93 19.76 -3.71
N GLU A 72 -4.73 18.83 -3.17
CA GLU A 72 -5.14 18.88 -1.77
C GLU A 72 -3.94 18.77 -0.84
N ARG A 73 -3.88 19.63 0.18
CA ARG A 73 -2.85 19.55 1.22
C ARG A 73 -3.15 18.37 2.12
N LEU A 74 -2.18 17.48 2.25
CA LEU A 74 -2.30 16.33 3.13
C LEU A 74 -2.19 16.73 4.61
N SER A 75 -3.06 16.13 5.42
CA SER A 75 -2.86 16.06 6.87
C SER A 75 -1.75 15.05 7.21
N GLU A 76 -1.48 14.87 8.51
CA GLU A 76 -0.53 13.85 8.98
C GLU A 76 -0.85 12.46 8.39
N PRO A 77 0.05 11.89 7.58
CA PRO A 77 -0.19 10.60 6.96
C PRO A 77 0.03 9.47 7.97
N THR A 78 -0.69 8.37 7.78
CA THR A 78 -0.47 7.12 8.51
C THR A 78 -0.30 6.01 7.48
N ALA A 79 0.70 5.15 7.68
CA ALA A 79 0.88 3.96 6.86
C ALA A 79 0.46 2.71 7.65
N LEU A 80 -0.25 1.81 6.99
CA LEU A 80 -0.78 0.57 7.55
C LEU A 80 -0.34 -0.61 6.66
N GLY A 81 0.14 -1.70 7.26
CA GLY A 81 0.51 -2.85 6.46
C GLY A 81 1.04 -4.05 7.21
N TYR A 82 1.28 -5.11 6.45
CA TYR A 82 1.89 -6.37 6.89
C TYR A 82 3.34 -6.51 6.42
N GLY A 83 3.95 -5.39 5.98
CA GLY A 83 5.31 -5.36 5.49
C GLY A 83 6.34 -5.77 6.55
N PHE A 84 7.56 -5.97 6.09
CA PHE A 84 8.68 -6.27 6.99
C PHE A 84 8.91 -5.12 7.96
N ASP A 85 8.93 -5.43 9.26
CA ASP A 85 9.30 -4.51 10.33
C ASP A 85 10.43 -5.17 11.15
N PRO A 86 11.65 -4.60 11.15
CA PRO A 86 12.79 -5.15 11.88
C PRO A 86 12.61 -5.09 13.40
N ASP A 87 11.77 -4.20 13.90
CA ASP A 87 11.49 -3.90 15.31
C ASP A 87 10.20 -4.54 15.81
N ALA A 88 9.48 -5.24 14.94
CA ALA A 88 8.29 -5.99 15.32
C ALA A 88 8.57 -6.91 16.52
N ARG A 89 7.71 -6.81 17.54
CA ARG A 89 7.76 -7.65 18.74
C ARG A 89 7.73 -9.15 18.41
N ILE A 90 7.04 -9.52 17.34
CA ILE A 90 6.96 -10.91 16.83
C ILE A 90 7.38 -10.92 15.36
N LYS A 91 8.69 -11.06 15.09
CA LYS A 91 9.25 -11.02 13.73
C LYS A 91 8.65 -12.02 12.73
N ARG A 92 8.21 -13.19 13.20
CA ARG A 92 7.66 -14.24 12.32
C ARG A 92 6.24 -13.98 11.84
N ASN A 93 5.49 -13.15 12.56
CA ASN A 93 4.11 -12.82 12.25
C ASN A 93 3.71 -11.54 13.00
N PRO A 94 4.16 -10.37 12.53
CA PRO A 94 3.99 -9.13 13.28
C PRO A 94 2.52 -8.68 13.34
N GLY A 95 1.63 -9.29 12.55
CA GLY A 95 0.26 -8.83 12.40
C GLY A 95 0.20 -7.53 11.63
N LEU A 96 -0.95 -6.83 11.70
CA LEU A 96 -1.13 -5.53 11.06
C LEU A 96 -0.38 -4.48 11.88
N GLN A 97 0.43 -3.68 11.21
CA GLN A 97 1.28 -2.67 11.83
C GLN A 97 0.86 -1.28 11.39
N VAL A 98 1.08 -0.30 12.27
CA VAL A 98 0.82 1.11 12.03
C VAL A 98 2.15 1.85 12.15
N ALA A 99 2.63 2.42 11.04
CA ALA A 99 3.78 3.31 11.05
C ALA A 99 3.29 4.74 11.24
N LYS A 100 3.81 5.42 12.27
CA LYS A 100 3.51 6.81 12.58
C LYS A 100 4.76 7.65 12.32
N PHE A 101 4.66 8.53 11.33
CA PHE A 101 5.78 9.33 10.89
C PHE A 101 6.01 10.50 11.85
N ARG A 102 7.28 10.77 12.18
CA ARG A 102 7.66 11.93 13.00
C ARG A 102 7.73 13.22 12.19
N GLN A 103 8.03 13.10 10.91
CA GLN A 103 8.10 14.22 9.98
C GLN A 103 7.40 13.81 8.69
N TYR A 104 6.66 14.75 8.12
CA TYR A 104 6.05 14.63 6.82
C TYR A 104 6.01 16.01 6.17
N GLY A 105 5.93 16.05 4.84
CA GLY A 105 5.77 17.29 4.12
C GLY A 105 5.62 17.07 2.62
N MET A 106 5.55 18.18 1.89
CA MET A 106 5.46 18.18 0.44
C MET A 106 6.64 18.96 -0.13
N GLU A 107 7.34 18.39 -1.11
CA GLU A 107 8.37 19.06 -1.91
C GLU A 107 7.96 18.96 -3.39
N GLY A 108 7.33 20.01 -3.91
CA GLY A 108 6.72 19.97 -5.23
C GLY A 108 5.55 18.97 -5.29
N PRO A 109 5.54 18.02 -6.25
CA PRO A 109 4.52 16.97 -6.32
C PRO A 109 4.74 15.83 -5.31
N ASN A 110 5.89 15.80 -4.64
CA ASN A 110 6.30 14.64 -3.86
C ASN A 110 5.94 14.79 -2.38
N ILE A 111 5.40 13.73 -1.81
CA ILE A 111 5.19 13.58 -0.36
C ILE A 111 6.43 12.89 0.20
N PHE A 112 7.00 13.47 1.26
CA PHE A 112 8.05 12.82 2.01
C PHE A 112 7.59 12.52 3.43
N THR A 113 8.05 11.39 3.96
CA THR A 113 7.80 10.96 5.33
C THR A 113 9.09 10.47 5.96
N ARG A 114 9.23 10.62 7.28
CA ARG A 114 10.37 10.11 8.04
C ARG A 114 9.90 9.39 9.29
N ASP A 115 10.22 8.11 9.36
CA ASP A 115 10.01 7.27 10.54
C ASP A 115 11.21 7.36 11.51
N PRO A 116 11.01 7.28 12.84
CA PRO A 116 12.10 7.20 13.82
C PRO A 116 13.02 5.98 13.68
N VAL A 117 12.57 4.88 13.09
CA VAL A 117 13.27 3.60 13.06
C VAL A 117 13.61 3.20 11.62
N THR A 118 14.64 3.85 11.11
CA THR A 118 15.42 3.46 9.91
C THR A 118 14.71 3.58 8.55
N ALA A 119 15.44 4.22 7.62
CA ALA A 119 15.23 3.99 6.20
C ALA A 119 15.76 2.62 5.79
N ILE A 120 15.01 1.94 4.92
CA ILE A 120 15.41 0.65 4.34
C ILE A 120 16.66 0.82 3.45
N CYS A 121 17.03 2.06 3.08
CA CYS A 121 18.26 2.38 2.36
C CYS A 121 19.22 3.22 3.22
N ALA A 122 20.43 2.69 3.47
CA ALA A 122 21.52 3.40 4.12
C ALA A 122 22.30 4.25 3.11
N VAL A 123 21.65 5.27 2.54
CA VAL A 123 22.30 6.41 1.88
C VAL A 123 21.41 7.62 2.17
N SER A 124 21.98 8.82 2.23
CA SER A 124 21.34 10.09 2.61
C SER A 124 20.23 10.56 1.65
N GLU A 125 19.18 9.78 1.47
CA GLU A 125 18.16 10.04 0.46
C GLU A 125 16.80 10.29 1.09
N ARG A 126 16.19 11.36 0.61
CA ARG A 126 14.84 11.78 0.95
C ARG A 126 13.90 10.68 0.46
N PHE A 127 13.04 10.18 1.33
CA PHE A 127 11.96 9.30 0.90
C PHE A 127 11.01 10.09 0.01
N THR A 128 11.17 9.96 -1.29
CA THR A 128 10.06 10.09 -2.22
C THR A 128 9.29 8.77 -2.15
N PHE A 129 7.98 8.82 -1.91
CA PHE A 129 7.12 7.63 -2.04
C PHE A 129 7.23 7.13 -3.49
N GLY A 130 8.09 6.12 -3.66
CA GLY A 130 8.49 5.54 -4.94
C GLY A 130 9.54 4.45 -4.75
N GLU A 131 9.68 3.84 -3.58
CA GLU A 131 10.53 2.65 -3.42
C GLU A 131 9.83 1.65 -2.50
N HIS A 132 9.66 0.44 -3.03
CA HIS A 132 9.00 -0.73 -2.45
C HIS A 132 7.47 -0.79 -2.56
N VAL A 133 7.02 -1.21 -3.75
CA VAL A 133 5.81 -2.00 -4.05
C VAL A 133 4.69 -1.86 -3.00
N LEU A 134 3.92 -0.80 -3.14
CA LEU A 134 2.57 -0.74 -2.61
C LEU A 134 1.62 -0.93 -3.78
N TYR A 135 0.91 -2.06 -3.78
CA TYR A 135 -0.33 -2.14 -4.52
C TYR A 135 -1.31 -1.21 -3.81
N GLU A 136 -1.43 0.04 -4.26
CA GLU A 136 -2.59 0.87 -3.93
C GLU A 136 -3.79 0.26 -4.67
N ILE A 137 -4.52 -0.60 -3.96
CA ILE A 137 -5.84 -1.04 -4.39
C ILE A 137 -6.80 0.09 -4.01
N PHE A 138 -7.28 0.81 -5.03
CA PHE A 138 -8.42 1.70 -4.93
C PHE A 138 -9.70 0.95 -4.58
#